data_AF-A0AAW8PBC6-F1
#
_entry.id   AF-A0AAW8PBC6-F1
#
_cell.length_a   1.000
_cell.length_b   1.000
_cell.length_c   1.000
_cell.angle_alpha   90.00
_cell.angle_beta   90.00
_cell.angle_gamma   90.00
#
_symmetry.space_group_name_H-M   'P 1'
#
loop_
_entity.id
_entity.type
_entity.pdbx_description
1 polymer ?
#
loop_
_entity_poly.entity_id
_entity_poly.type
_entity_poly.pdbx_seq_one_letter_code
_entity_poly.pdbx_strand_id
1 'polypeptide(L)'
;MIPSPAIAKVFQGVASRQQMFRMFDRHAQRPNRWDGDAAPFYADEWFEIGETEHDYMFEILPPLWIRGSMFAMREYMTGSVTSVFFALRIDEAIRYFHGYCDLSDKASVETMRVAIIERESRPVRAMTRQERLEHIWSTTADDYRGYAGDKWPQSARGKRTVVLYGGNEGTFLKLLEELTDGEIAVKLPVHLRHLPSPIAA
;
A
#
# COMPACT_ATOMS: atom_id res chain seq x y z
N MET A 1 -7.90 -20.67 -3.62
CA MET A 1 -7.48 -19.69 -4.65
C MET A 1 -7.70 -18.32 -4.03
N ILE A 2 -6.63 -17.67 -3.59
CA ILE A 2 -6.71 -16.25 -3.23
C ILE A 2 -6.78 -15.54 -4.58
N PRO A 3 -7.86 -14.80 -4.91
CA PRO A 3 -7.86 -14.01 -6.14
C PRO A 3 -6.61 -13.14 -6.11
N SER A 4 -5.83 -13.08 -7.21
CA SER A 4 -4.75 -12.10 -7.33
C SER A 4 -5.30 -10.76 -6.86
N PRO A 5 -4.69 -10.11 -5.86
CA PRO A 5 -5.21 -8.86 -5.37
C PRO A 5 -5.23 -7.88 -6.54
N ALA A 6 -6.35 -7.20 -6.74
CA ALA A 6 -6.39 -6.03 -7.60
C ALA A 6 -5.27 -5.08 -7.15
N ILE A 7 -4.55 -4.47 -8.10
CA ILE A 7 -3.50 -3.50 -7.83
C ILE A 7 -3.97 -2.49 -6.78
N ALA A 8 -3.32 -2.52 -5.63
CA ALA A 8 -3.80 -1.95 -4.39
C ALA A 8 -3.15 -0.60 -4.11
N LYS A 9 -3.98 0.44 -3.99
CA LYS A 9 -3.55 1.71 -3.41
C LYS A 9 -3.39 1.54 -1.90
N VAL A 10 -2.15 1.61 -1.41
CA VAL A 10 -1.85 1.30 -0.01
C VAL A 10 -1.80 2.51 0.92
N PHE A 11 -1.86 3.72 0.37
CA PHE A 11 -1.85 4.94 1.15
C PHE A 11 -2.62 6.04 0.41
N GLN A 12 -3.44 6.78 1.17
CA GLN A 12 -4.25 7.88 0.66
C GLN A 12 -3.59 9.22 0.97
N GLY A 13 -3.38 10.01 -0.07
CA GLY A 13 -2.66 11.28 -0.02
C GLY A 13 -1.20 11.14 -0.47
N VAL A 14 -0.47 12.25 -0.44
CA VAL A 14 0.95 12.33 -0.78
C VAL A 14 1.77 11.94 0.45
N ALA A 15 2.56 10.89 0.35
CA ALA A 15 3.39 10.43 1.45
C ALA A 15 4.60 11.35 1.65
N SER A 16 4.86 11.73 2.90
CA SER A 16 6.12 12.37 3.28
C SER A 16 7.29 11.40 3.14
N ARG A 17 8.52 11.91 3.06
CA ARG A 17 9.74 11.09 3.09
C ARG A 17 9.75 10.00 4.17
N GLN A 18 9.37 10.32 5.41
CA GLN A 18 9.33 9.35 6.49
C GLN A 18 8.27 8.26 6.24
N GLN A 19 7.11 8.66 5.72
CA GLN A 19 6.04 7.71 5.36
C GLN A 19 6.46 6.82 4.19
N MET A 20 7.13 7.36 3.17
CA MET A 20 7.66 6.61 2.02
C MET A 20 8.58 5.48 2.48
N PHE A 21 9.62 5.78 3.27
CA PHE A 21 10.55 4.75 3.74
C PHE A 21 9.88 3.70 4.61
N ARG A 22 8.90 4.10 5.43
CA ARG A 22 8.12 3.16 6.22
C ARG A 22 7.23 2.25 5.37
N MET A 23 6.73 2.76 4.24
CA MET A 23 5.95 1.96 3.31
C MET A 23 6.79 0.97 2.52
N PHE A 24 8.06 1.28 2.25
CA PHE A 24 8.96 0.32 1.59
C PHE A 24 9.09 -1.00 2.38
N ASP A 25 9.07 -0.94 3.72
CA ASP A 25 9.20 -2.11 4.60
C ASP A 25 7.88 -2.42 5.36
N ARG A 26 6.72 -2.07 4.81
CA ARG A 26 5.42 -2.24 5.50
C ARG A 26 5.00 -3.69 5.80
N HIS A 27 5.75 -4.66 5.30
CA HIS A 27 5.58 -6.10 5.56
C HIS A 27 6.75 -6.71 6.35
N ALA A 28 7.58 -5.89 6.99
CA ALA A 28 8.77 -6.33 7.74
C ALA A 28 8.48 -7.41 8.79
N GLN A 29 7.33 -7.30 9.47
CA GLN A 29 6.92 -8.19 10.56
C GLN A 29 6.29 -9.50 10.08
N ARG A 30 6.28 -9.78 8.77
CA ARG A 30 5.68 -11.01 8.24
C ARG A 30 6.43 -12.23 8.80
N PRO A 31 5.71 -13.22 9.38
CA PRO A 31 6.31 -14.48 9.79
C PRO A 31 6.93 -15.16 8.58
N ASN A 32 8.10 -15.78 8.77
CA ASN A 32 8.80 -16.49 7.71
C ASN A 32 9.03 -15.62 6.45
N ARG A 33 9.34 -14.33 6.64
CA ARG A 33 9.58 -13.35 5.55
C ARG A 33 10.55 -13.88 4.47
N TRP A 34 11.50 -14.71 4.89
CA TRP A 34 12.55 -15.28 4.04
C TRP A 34 12.20 -16.66 3.46
N ASP A 35 11.06 -17.25 3.85
CA ASP A 35 10.64 -18.56 3.35
C ASP A 35 9.67 -18.39 2.18
N GLY A 36 9.99 -19.04 1.06
CA GLY A 36 9.18 -19.06 -0.15
C GLY A 36 9.22 -17.75 -0.93
N ASP A 37 8.36 -17.65 -1.94
CA ASP A 37 8.27 -16.44 -2.76
C ASP A 37 7.46 -15.36 -2.03
N ALA A 38 8.15 -14.30 -1.61
CA ALA A 38 7.51 -13.13 -1.00
C ALA A 38 6.99 -12.11 -2.03
N ALA A 39 7.26 -12.30 -3.33
CA ALA A 39 6.82 -11.40 -4.39
C ALA A 39 5.32 -11.08 -4.34
N PRO A 40 4.40 -12.05 -4.12
CA PRO A 40 2.96 -11.77 -4.12
C PRO A 40 2.47 -10.85 -2.99
N PHE A 41 3.31 -10.56 -1.98
CA PHE A 41 2.96 -9.66 -0.87
C PHE A 41 3.36 -8.21 -1.15
N TYR A 42 4.34 -8.00 -2.02
CA TYR A 42 4.82 -6.66 -2.37
C TYR A 42 4.34 -6.25 -3.76
N ALA A 43 4.26 -7.19 -4.69
CA ALA A 43 3.76 -6.93 -6.03
C ALA A 43 2.37 -6.31 -5.97
N ASP A 44 2.12 -5.41 -6.92
CA ASP A 44 0.81 -4.79 -7.13
C ASP A 44 0.40 -3.77 -6.03
N GLU A 45 1.30 -3.36 -5.14
CA GLU A 45 1.07 -2.25 -4.20
C GLU A 45 1.64 -0.92 -4.71
N TRP A 46 0.90 0.19 -4.55
CA TRP A 46 1.36 1.53 -4.92
C TRP A 46 0.82 2.65 -4.02
N PHE A 47 1.52 3.78 -4.04
CA PHE A 47 1.11 5.02 -3.37
C PHE A 47 1.71 6.27 -4.02
N GLU A 48 1.16 7.43 -3.68
CA GLU A 48 1.63 8.73 -4.16
C GLU A 48 2.73 9.29 -3.24
N ILE A 49 3.73 9.93 -3.86
CA ILE A 49 4.87 10.59 -3.20
C ILE A 49 5.02 12.02 -3.73
N GLY A 50 5.84 12.82 -3.05
CA GLY A 50 6.21 14.14 -3.55
C GLY A 50 7.27 14.06 -4.66
N GLU A 51 7.40 15.16 -5.40
CA GLU A 51 8.45 15.36 -6.40
C GLU A 51 9.85 15.23 -5.77
N THR A 52 10.06 15.85 -4.60
CA THR A 52 11.33 15.79 -3.89
C THR A 52 11.71 14.35 -3.51
N GLU A 53 10.75 13.54 -3.06
CA GLU A 53 10.98 12.13 -2.78
C GLU A 53 11.29 11.33 -4.05
N HIS A 54 10.58 11.59 -5.15
CA HIS A 54 10.84 10.97 -6.45
C HIS A 54 12.27 11.26 -6.94
N ASP A 55 12.65 12.52 -6.96
CA ASP A 55 13.95 12.96 -7.46
C ASP A 55 15.07 12.47 -6.55
N TYR A 56 14.86 12.49 -5.23
CA TYR A 56 15.78 11.89 -4.28
C TYR A 56 16.04 10.41 -4.59
N MET A 57 14.99 9.63 -4.88
CA MET A 57 15.12 8.21 -5.21
C MET A 57 15.77 7.99 -6.58
N PHE A 58 15.63 8.95 -7.52
CA PHE A 58 16.32 8.92 -8.80
C PHE A 58 17.83 9.16 -8.67
N GLU A 59 18.23 10.05 -7.75
CA GLU A 59 19.63 10.45 -7.57
C GLU A 59 20.44 9.53 -6.66
N ILE A 60 19.78 8.71 -5.82
CA ILE A 60 20.49 7.91 -4.80
C ILE A 60 21.45 6.88 -5.41
N LEU A 61 21.03 6.19 -6.49
CA LEU A 61 21.79 5.17 -7.20
C LEU A 61 21.37 5.14 -8.67
N PRO A 62 22.26 4.81 -9.62
CA PRO A 62 21.90 4.69 -11.03
C PRO A 62 20.72 3.72 -11.20
N PRO A 63 19.62 4.13 -11.86
CA PRO A 63 18.48 3.24 -12.07
C PRO A 63 18.86 1.95 -12.80
N LEU A 64 18.06 0.91 -12.60
CA LEU A 64 18.15 -0.32 -13.40
C LEU A 64 17.82 -0.01 -14.86
N TRP A 65 16.77 0.77 -15.07
CA TRP A 65 16.38 1.32 -16.36
C TRP A 65 15.60 2.61 -16.18
N ILE A 66 15.56 3.41 -17.24
CA ILE A 66 14.74 4.61 -17.37
C ILE A 66 13.90 4.45 -18.65
N ARG A 67 12.59 4.68 -18.55
CA ARG A 67 11.65 4.58 -19.68
C ARG A 67 10.64 5.71 -19.61
N GLY A 68 10.82 6.72 -20.46
CA GLY A 68 9.97 7.91 -20.44
C GLY A 68 10.01 8.59 -19.08
N SER A 69 8.85 8.74 -18.45
CA SER A 69 8.68 9.37 -17.13
C SER A 69 8.69 8.35 -15.98
N MET A 70 9.35 7.20 -16.16
CA MET A 70 9.43 6.13 -15.17
C MET A 70 10.85 5.60 -15.04
N PHE A 71 11.21 5.12 -13.85
CA PHE A 71 12.46 4.40 -13.63
C PHE A 71 12.29 3.30 -12.58
N ALA A 72 13.13 2.26 -12.66
CA ALA A 72 13.18 1.19 -11.66
C ALA A 72 14.48 1.22 -10.87
N MET A 73 14.40 0.88 -9.59
CA MET A 73 15.56 0.69 -8.72
C MET A 73 16.29 -0.60 -9.06
N ARG A 74 17.61 -0.62 -8.81
CA ARG A 74 18.44 -1.84 -8.98
C ARG A 74 18.24 -2.81 -7.82
N GLU A 75 17.85 -2.30 -6.67
CA GLU A 75 17.60 -3.07 -5.46
C GLU A 75 16.25 -3.78 -5.55
N TYR A 76 16.30 -5.10 -5.63
CA TYR A 76 15.11 -5.94 -5.57
C TYR A 76 14.67 -6.13 -4.12
N MET A 77 13.37 -6.01 -3.86
CA MET A 77 12.78 -6.28 -2.55
C MET A 77 12.76 -7.77 -2.24
N THR A 78 12.37 -8.57 -3.24
CA THR A 78 12.29 -10.03 -3.18
C THR A 78 12.15 -10.57 -4.60
N GLY A 79 12.88 -11.64 -4.91
CA GLY A 79 12.84 -12.25 -6.24
C GLY A 79 13.04 -11.23 -7.35
N SER A 80 12.03 -11.07 -8.21
CA SER A 80 11.97 -10.14 -9.34
C SER A 80 11.20 -8.85 -9.07
N VAL A 81 10.70 -8.63 -7.84
CA VAL A 81 9.96 -7.43 -7.45
C VAL A 81 10.91 -6.31 -7.05
N THR A 82 10.75 -5.15 -7.67
CA THR A 82 11.52 -3.94 -7.36
C THR A 82 10.64 -2.70 -7.30
N SER A 83 11.17 -1.64 -6.69
CA SER A 83 10.55 -0.31 -6.69
C SER A 83 10.60 0.30 -8.09
N VAL A 84 9.44 0.73 -8.57
CA VAL A 84 9.28 1.52 -9.80
C VAL A 84 8.65 2.86 -9.44
N PHE A 85 9.24 3.93 -9.95
CA PHE A 85 8.79 5.29 -9.75
C PHE A 85 8.18 5.83 -11.03
N PHE A 86 7.11 6.60 -10.88
CA PHE A 86 6.30 7.12 -11.98
C PHE A 86 6.08 8.61 -11.81
N ALA A 87 6.34 9.39 -12.86
CA ALA A 87 5.85 10.76 -13.01
C ALA A 87 4.73 10.76 -14.05
N LEU A 88 3.49 10.88 -13.60
CA LEU A 88 2.28 10.72 -14.42
C LEU A 88 1.49 12.02 -14.48
N ARG A 89 0.94 12.33 -15.66
CA ARG A 89 0.06 13.48 -15.83
C ARG A 89 -1.39 13.09 -15.57
N ILE A 90 -1.99 13.65 -14.51
CA ILE A 90 -3.36 13.39 -14.08
C ILE A 90 -3.98 14.74 -13.71
N ASP A 91 -5.17 15.05 -14.24
CA ASP A 91 -5.86 16.34 -14.07
C ASP A 91 -4.94 17.55 -14.34
N GLU A 92 -4.26 17.54 -15.48
CA GLU A 92 -3.32 18.59 -15.94
C GLU A 92 -2.05 18.78 -15.08
N ALA A 93 -1.94 18.12 -13.93
CA ALA A 93 -0.77 18.15 -13.07
C ALA A 93 0.13 16.93 -13.26
N ILE A 94 1.45 17.11 -13.13
CA ILE A 94 2.38 15.99 -12.95
C ILE A 94 2.33 15.59 -11.48
N ARG A 95 2.07 14.31 -11.24
CA ARG A 95 2.03 13.68 -9.92
C ARG A 95 2.98 12.49 -9.88
N TYR A 96 3.53 12.22 -8.71
CA TYR A 96 4.60 11.26 -8.54
C TYR A 96 4.15 10.06 -7.72
N PHE A 97 4.51 8.86 -8.14
CA PHE A 97 4.07 7.63 -7.53
C PHE A 97 5.21 6.64 -7.37
N HIS A 98 5.06 5.78 -6.39
CA HIS A 98 5.86 4.58 -6.21
C HIS A 98 4.94 3.36 -6.32
N GLY A 99 5.42 2.31 -6.98
CA GLY A 99 4.77 1.01 -6.98
C GLY A 99 5.79 -0.12 -7.03
N TYR A 100 5.44 -1.25 -6.42
CA TYR A 100 6.21 -2.47 -6.51
C TYR A 100 5.76 -3.30 -7.71
N CYS A 101 6.67 -3.49 -8.66
CA CYS A 101 6.39 -4.23 -9.89
C CYS A 101 7.25 -5.49 -9.97
N ASP A 102 6.66 -6.59 -10.38
CA ASP A 102 7.36 -7.83 -10.70
C ASP A 102 7.94 -7.73 -12.12
N LEU A 103 9.25 -7.58 -12.25
CA LEU A 103 9.89 -7.41 -13.56
C LEU A 103 10.02 -8.72 -14.35
N SER A 104 9.67 -9.87 -13.76
CA SER A 104 9.52 -11.12 -14.52
C SER A 104 8.26 -11.10 -15.40
N ASP A 105 7.23 -10.37 -14.97
CA ASP A 105 6.04 -10.07 -15.77
C ASP A 105 6.27 -8.78 -16.59
N LYS A 106 6.31 -8.94 -17.91
CA LYS A 106 6.50 -7.82 -18.84
C LYS A 106 5.37 -6.79 -18.80
N ALA A 107 4.18 -7.17 -18.32
CA ALA A 107 3.03 -6.29 -18.22
C ALA A 107 2.98 -5.51 -16.89
N SER A 108 3.62 -6.00 -15.82
CA SER A 108 3.45 -5.48 -14.45
C SER A 108 3.57 -3.96 -14.34
N VAL A 109 4.63 -3.37 -14.91
CA VAL A 109 4.86 -1.90 -14.87
C VAL A 109 3.75 -1.12 -15.57
N GLU A 110 3.30 -1.62 -16.72
CA GLU A 110 2.28 -0.95 -17.52
C GLU A 110 0.89 -1.11 -16.89
N THR A 111 0.58 -2.30 -16.37
CA THR A 111 -0.67 -2.55 -15.62
C THR A 111 -0.72 -1.67 -14.37
N MET A 112 0.39 -1.52 -13.64
CA MET A 112 0.51 -0.59 -12.52
C MET A 112 0.23 0.86 -12.94
N ARG A 113 0.87 1.32 -14.02
CA ARG A 113 0.68 2.67 -14.57
C ARG A 113 -0.78 2.95 -14.91
N VAL A 114 -1.45 2.01 -15.58
CA VAL A 114 -2.87 2.12 -15.94
C VAL A 114 -3.74 2.15 -14.70
N ALA A 115 -3.51 1.25 -13.73
CA ALA A 115 -4.27 1.22 -12.48
C ALA A 115 -4.17 2.52 -11.67
N ILE A 116 -2.98 3.14 -11.61
CA ILE A 116 -2.77 4.45 -10.97
C ILE A 116 -3.60 5.51 -11.68
N ILE A 117 -3.49 5.63 -13.01
CA ILE A 117 -4.21 6.65 -13.79
C ILE A 117 -5.72 6.47 -13.65
N GLU A 118 -6.23 5.25 -13.82
CA GLU A 118 -7.66 4.96 -13.69
C GLU A 118 -8.18 5.28 -12.30
N ARG A 119 -7.42 4.96 -11.26
CA ARG A 119 -7.84 5.19 -9.89
C ARG A 119 -7.81 6.67 -9.51
N GLU A 120 -6.78 7.38 -9.94
CA GLU A 120 -6.55 8.78 -9.59
C GLU A 120 -7.33 9.76 -10.46
N SER A 121 -7.75 9.37 -11.66
CA SER A 121 -8.61 10.20 -12.52
C SER A 121 -10.10 10.11 -12.18
N ARG A 122 -10.49 9.36 -11.13
CA ARG A 122 -11.90 9.26 -10.72
C ARG A 122 -12.41 10.62 -10.19
N PRO A 123 -13.63 11.03 -10.57
CA PRO A 123 -14.21 12.31 -10.11
C PRO A 123 -14.47 12.31 -8.60
N VAL A 124 -14.89 11.16 -8.06
CA VAL A 124 -15.01 10.95 -6.60
C VAL A 124 -13.87 10.03 -6.18
N ARG A 125 -12.91 10.58 -5.42
CA ARG A 125 -11.73 9.85 -4.93
C ARG A 125 -11.97 9.17 -3.58
N ALA A 126 -13.21 8.86 -3.24
CA ALA A 126 -13.55 8.13 -2.02
C ALA A 126 -12.80 6.79 -1.94
N MET A 127 -12.18 6.50 -0.80
CA MET A 127 -11.51 5.21 -0.59
C MET A 127 -12.53 4.08 -0.53
N THR A 128 -12.27 3.01 -1.27
CA THR A 128 -12.96 1.72 -1.12
C THR A 128 -12.67 1.13 0.27
N ARG A 129 -13.48 0.16 0.71
CA ARG A 129 -13.20 -0.55 1.97
C ARG A 129 -11.78 -1.14 2.00
N GLN A 130 -11.34 -1.74 0.88
CA GLN A 130 -10.01 -2.31 0.80
C GLN A 130 -8.92 -1.23 0.97
N GLU A 131 -9.03 -0.11 0.27
CA GLU A 131 -8.06 0.99 0.40
C GLU A 131 -8.03 1.57 1.82
N ARG A 132 -9.17 1.61 2.51
CA ARG A 132 -9.21 2.01 3.92
C ARG A 132 -8.43 1.03 4.80
N LEU A 133 -8.60 -0.28 4.59
CA LEU A 133 -7.84 -1.30 5.31
C LEU A 133 -6.34 -1.21 5.01
N GLU A 134 -5.97 -1.00 3.75
CA GLU A 134 -4.57 -0.85 3.37
C GLU A 134 -3.93 0.40 3.97
N HIS A 135 -4.67 1.51 3.97
CA HIS A 135 -4.22 2.75 4.59
C HIS A 135 -4.09 2.63 6.11
N ILE A 136 -5.04 1.97 6.77
CA ILE A 136 -4.95 1.65 8.21
C ILE A 136 -3.71 0.79 8.47
N TRP A 137 -3.45 -0.23 7.65
CA TRP A 137 -2.25 -1.03 7.77
C TRP A 137 -1.00 -0.17 7.64
N SER A 138 -0.87 0.64 6.58
CA SER A 138 0.30 1.52 6.34
C SER A 138 0.56 2.51 7.47
N THR A 139 -0.49 3.04 8.09
CA THR A 139 -0.37 4.11 9.09
C THR A 139 -0.23 3.58 10.52
N THR A 140 -0.76 2.39 10.82
CA THR A 140 -0.67 1.78 12.15
C THR A 140 0.79 1.46 12.49
N ALA A 141 1.31 2.02 13.59
CA ALA A 141 2.67 1.80 14.07
C ALA A 141 2.98 0.31 14.26
N ASP A 142 4.22 -0.08 14.04
CA ASP A 142 4.66 -1.47 13.98
C ASP A 142 4.36 -2.22 15.28
N ASP A 143 4.47 -1.56 16.43
CA ASP A 143 4.11 -2.15 17.74
C ASP A 143 2.60 -2.44 17.91
N TYR A 144 1.76 -1.89 17.03
CA TYR A 144 0.29 -1.99 17.08
C TYR A 144 -0.33 -2.71 15.89
N ARG A 145 0.51 -3.30 15.02
CA ARG A 145 0.08 -4.16 13.92
C ARG A 145 0.93 -5.43 13.90
N GLY A 146 0.52 -6.41 13.11
CA GLY A 146 1.30 -7.63 12.96
C GLY A 146 0.57 -8.69 12.17
N TYR A 147 0.97 -9.93 12.38
CA TYR A 147 0.37 -11.09 11.74
C TYR A 147 -0.10 -12.09 12.78
N ALA A 148 -1.24 -12.72 12.53
CA ALA A 148 -1.80 -13.76 13.37
C ALA A 148 -0.85 -14.98 13.45
N GLY A 149 -0.25 -15.20 14.63
CA GLY A 149 0.63 -16.33 14.91
C GLY A 149 -0.10 -17.55 15.49
N ASP A 150 0.63 -18.46 16.13
CA ASP A 150 0.12 -19.79 16.52
C ASP A 150 -1.04 -19.79 17.51
N LYS A 151 -1.21 -18.70 18.27
CA LYS A 151 -2.33 -18.52 19.21
C LYS A 151 -3.68 -18.30 18.50
N TRP A 152 -3.67 -18.02 17.19
CA TRP A 152 -4.88 -17.87 16.39
C TRP A 152 -5.34 -19.22 15.81
N PRO A 153 -6.66 -19.37 15.52
CA PRO A 153 -7.17 -20.50 14.75
C PRO A 153 -6.40 -20.67 13.44
N GLN A 154 -6.23 -21.90 12.98
CA GLN A 154 -5.41 -22.20 11.79
C GLN A 154 -5.85 -21.40 10.56
N SER A 155 -7.16 -21.16 10.39
CA SER A 155 -7.73 -20.36 9.30
C SER A 155 -7.38 -18.88 9.34
N ALA A 156 -6.94 -18.38 10.50
CA ALA A 156 -6.57 -16.98 10.72
C ALA A 156 -5.06 -16.75 10.65
N ARG A 157 -4.24 -17.79 10.78
CA ARG A 157 -2.78 -17.66 10.83
C ARG A 157 -2.22 -17.02 9.55
N GLY A 158 -1.23 -16.14 9.71
CA GLY A 158 -0.61 -15.40 8.61
C GLY A 158 -1.46 -14.23 8.08
N LYS A 159 -2.66 -14.00 8.59
CA LYS A 159 -3.46 -12.81 8.26
C LYS A 159 -3.00 -11.60 9.08
N ARG A 160 -3.19 -10.40 8.51
CA ARG A 160 -2.82 -9.13 9.14
C ARG A 160 -3.72 -8.84 10.35
N THR A 161 -3.12 -8.39 11.44
CA THR A 161 -3.81 -7.99 12.68
C THR A 161 -3.49 -6.54 13.04
N VAL A 162 -4.42 -5.88 13.73
CA VAL A 162 -4.21 -4.56 14.33
C VAL A 162 -4.72 -4.54 15.76
N VAL A 163 -4.07 -3.74 16.60
CA VAL A 163 -4.52 -3.49 17.98
C VAL A 163 -5.73 -2.56 17.95
N LEU A 164 -6.78 -2.93 18.69
CA LEU A 164 -7.95 -2.11 18.98
C LEU A 164 -7.99 -1.76 20.46
N TYR A 165 -8.60 -0.61 20.76
CA TYR A 165 -8.89 -0.17 22.11
C TYR A 165 -10.39 -0.33 22.37
N GLY A 166 -10.75 -1.29 23.23
CA GLY A 166 -12.13 -1.60 23.62
C GLY A 166 -12.65 -0.78 24.79
N GLY A 167 -12.00 0.35 25.13
CA GLY A 167 -12.36 1.12 26.32
C GLY A 167 -12.09 0.32 27.59
N ASN A 168 -13.16 -0.01 28.31
CA ASN A 168 -13.09 -0.72 29.60
C ASN A 168 -12.59 -2.17 29.47
N GLU A 169 -12.68 -2.77 28.28
CA GLU A 169 -12.19 -4.13 28.01
C GLU A 169 -10.67 -4.16 27.72
N GLY A 170 -10.02 -3.00 27.68
CA GLY A 170 -8.59 -2.89 27.40
C GLY A 170 -8.25 -2.99 25.90
N THR A 171 -6.99 -3.35 25.61
CA THR A 171 -6.50 -3.50 24.24
C THR A 171 -6.52 -4.95 23.79
N PHE A 172 -7.01 -5.21 22.58
CA PHE A 172 -7.02 -6.55 22.00
C PHE A 172 -6.61 -6.52 20.52
N LEU A 173 -6.20 -7.68 19.99
CA LEU A 173 -5.88 -7.83 18.57
C LEU A 173 -7.12 -8.27 17.79
N LYS A 174 -7.30 -7.71 16.60
CA LYS A 174 -8.34 -8.11 15.65
C LYS A 174 -7.73 -8.31 14.26
N LEU A 175 -8.30 -9.22 13.47
CA LEU A 175 -7.94 -9.36 12.06
C LEU A 175 -8.31 -8.07 11.31
N LEU A 176 -7.38 -7.56 10.51
CA LEU A 176 -7.56 -6.32 9.74
C LEU A 176 -8.76 -6.43 8.80
N GLU A 177 -8.94 -7.58 8.15
CA GLU A 177 -10.05 -7.82 7.22
C GLU A 177 -11.42 -7.86 7.91
N GLU A 178 -11.47 -8.11 9.21
CA GLU A 178 -12.69 -8.22 10.02
C GLU A 178 -13.07 -6.91 10.72
N LEU A 179 -12.34 -5.81 10.46
CA LEU A 179 -12.74 -4.50 10.96
C LEU A 179 -14.11 -4.11 10.40
N THR A 180 -15.00 -3.73 11.30
CA THR A 180 -16.31 -3.16 10.97
C THR A 180 -16.15 -1.74 10.43
N ASP A 181 -17.16 -1.22 9.73
CA ASP A 181 -17.10 0.14 9.19
C ASP A 181 -16.94 1.21 10.29
N GLY A 182 -17.51 0.98 11.48
CA GLY A 182 -17.32 1.85 12.64
C GLY A 182 -15.87 1.85 13.14
N GLU A 183 -15.24 0.68 13.27
CA GLU A 183 -13.83 0.57 13.68
C GLU A 183 -12.89 1.17 12.62
N ILE A 184 -13.20 0.96 11.33
CA ILE A 184 -12.47 1.59 10.21
C ILE A 184 -12.56 3.11 10.33
N ALA A 185 -13.76 3.66 10.52
CA ALA A 185 -13.95 5.11 10.67
C ALA A 185 -13.17 5.68 11.85
N VAL A 186 -13.10 4.99 12.99
CA VAL A 186 -12.33 5.44 14.16
C VAL A 186 -10.82 5.46 13.86
N LYS A 187 -10.30 4.44 13.17
CA LYS A 187 -8.87 4.32 12.84
C LYS A 187 -8.41 5.27 11.74
N LEU A 188 -9.30 5.72 10.86
CA LEU A 188 -8.94 6.67 9.82
C LEU A 188 -8.72 8.08 10.40
N PRO A 189 -7.75 8.85 9.85
CA PRO A 189 -7.62 10.28 10.11
C PRO A 189 -8.94 11.01 9.87
N VAL A 190 -9.26 12.03 10.67
CA VAL A 190 -10.57 12.73 10.65
C VAL A 190 -10.99 13.15 9.24
N HIS A 191 -10.07 13.73 8.46
CA HIS A 191 -10.32 14.18 7.08
C HIS A 191 -10.60 13.03 6.08
N LEU A 192 -10.31 11.77 6.45
CA LEU A 192 -10.58 10.57 5.66
C LEU A 192 -11.79 9.77 6.16
N ARG A 193 -12.40 10.15 7.29
CA ARG A 193 -13.58 9.46 7.87
C ARG A 193 -14.85 9.70 7.06
N HIS A 194 -14.98 10.92 6.53
CA HIS A 194 -16.17 11.40 5.84
C HIS A 194 -15.77 11.89 4.45
N LEU A 195 -15.51 10.96 3.53
CA LEU A 195 -15.58 11.33 2.12
C LEU A 195 -17.06 11.37 1.76
N PRO A 196 -17.55 12.45 1.12
CA PRO A 196 -18.96 12.57 0.81
C PRO A 196 -19.38 11.33 0.02
N SER A 197 -20.35 10.60 0.55
CA SER A 197 -21.08 9.62 -0.25
C SER A 197 -21.54 10.34 -1.52
N PRO A 198 -21.41 9.72 -2.71
CA PRO A 198 -22.08 10.28 -3.87
C PRO A 198 -23.55 10.42 -3.49
N ILE A 199 -24.02 11.67 -3.38
CA ILE A 199 -25.45 11.94 -3.36
C ILE A 199 -25.91 11.37 -4.70
N ALA A 200 -26.72 10.31 -4.64
CA ALA A 200 -27.33 9.72 -5.82
C ALA A 200 -28.02 10.85 -6.60
N ALA A 201 -27.52 11.11 -7.81
CA ALA A 201 -28.20 11.92 -8.81
C ALA A 201 -29.11 11.01 -9.64
#